data_AF-A0A7J8QJ08-F1
#
_entry.id   AF-A0A7J8QJ08-F1
#
_cell.length_a   1.000
_cell.length_b   1.000
_cell.length_c   1.000
_cell.angle_alpha   90.00
_cell.angle_beta   90.00
_cell.angle_gamma   90.00
#
_symmetry.space_group_name_H-M   'P 1'
#
loop_
_entity.id
_entity.type
_entity.pdbx_description
1 polymer ?
#
loop_
_entity_poly.entity_id
_entity_poly.type
_entity_poly.pdbx_seq_one_letter_code
_entity_poly.pdbx_strand_id
1 'polypeptide(L)'
;MDISSGEGSDISESEMEEYEDKYYEKLKNGNYKIKISNEKYTCPFCPKKKKQDFLYKDLLQHASGVGKSNSDKRSAREKANHLALFKYLENDLRGTVGSSSSSAAAAAEAEDPLSGCDHDEKIVWPWTGVVVNIPTQKLEDGRSVGGSGSKLRDELIRRGFNPLRVHPLWNYRGHSGTAVVEFRKDWPGLHNALSFEKAYEADHRGKKDWFANNAVKEGLYAWVARADDY
;
A
#
# COMPACT_ATOMS: atom_id res chain seq x y z
N MET A 1 13.60 39.25 -29.09
CA MET A 1 12.45 40.01 -28.59
C MET A 1 11.28 39.61 -29.45
N ASP A 2 10.25 39.00 -28.84
CA ASP A 2 8.84 39.06 -29.26
C ASP A 2 8.03 38.51 -28.08
N ILE A 3 7.53 39.44 -27.28
CA ILE A 3 6.59 39.19 -26.19
C ILE A 3 5.22 39.18 -26.84
N SER A 4 4.55 38.03 -26.87
CA SER A 4 3.10 38.00 -27.08
C SER A 4 2.46 37.56 -25.79
N SER A 5 2.06 38.57 -25.01
CA SER A 5 1.17 38.46 -23.87
C SER A 5 -0.14 37.80 -24.31
N GLY A 6 -0.32 36.54 -23.94
CA GLY A 6 -1.63 35.90 -23.92
C GLY A 6 -2.27 36.17 -22.57
N GLU A 7 -3.13 37.18 -22.53
CA GLU A 7 -4.24 37.40 -21.60
C GLU A 7 -4.51 36.23 -20.63
N GLY A 8 -4.30 36.48 -19.34
CA GLY A 8 -4.87 35.64 -18.28
C GLY A 8 -6.38 35.90 -18.24
N SER A 9 -7.10 35.38 -19.23
CA SER A 9 -8.55 35.31 -19.19
C SER A 9 -8.92 34.40 -18.02
N ASP A 10 -9.78 34.89 -17.12
CA ASP A 10 -10.53 34.05 -16.18
C ASP A 10 -11.36 33.08 -17.03
N ILE A 11 -10.79 31.90 -17.31
CA ILE A 11 -11.46 30.84 -18.02
C ILE A 11 -12.56 30.35 -17.08
N SER A 12 -13.81 30.51 -17.51
CA SER A 12 -14.99 30.08 -16.76
C SER A 12 -14.97 28.55 -16.57
N GLU A 13 -15.61 28.06 -15.51
CA GLU A 13 -15.72 26.61 -15.26
C GLU A 13 -16.30 25.84 -16.47
N SER A 14 -17.24 26.48 -17.19
CA SER A 14 -17.84 25.98 -18.43
C SER A 14 -16.85 25.83 -19.60
N GLU A 15 -15.90 26.75 -19.76
CA GLU A 15 -14.87 26.63 -20.79
C GLU A 15 -13.85 25.54 -20.42
N MET A 16 -13.58 25.35 -19.12
CA MET A 16 -12.69 24.30 -18.63
C MET A 16 -13.24 22.89 -18.94
N GLU A 17 -14.55 22.69 -18.81
CA GLU A 17 -15.24 21.43 -19.11
C GLU A 17 -15.21 21.11 -20.62
N GLU A 18 -15.48 22.10 -21.49
CA GLU A 18 -15.35 21.94 -22.95
C GLU A 18 -13.92 21.58 -23.38
N TYR A 19 -12.91 22.18 -22.73
CA TYR A 19 -11.52 21.80 -22.98
C TYR A 19 -11.26 20.36 -22.52
N GLU A 20 -11.78 19.94 -21.37
CA GLU A 20 -11.61 18.59 -20.85
C GLU A 20 -12.14 17.54 -21.84
N ASP A 21 -13.38 17.69 -22.32
CA ASP A 21 -14.02 16.75 -23.25
C ASP A 21 -13.27 16.66 -24.57
N LYS A 22 -12.82 17.80 -25.10
CA LYS A 22 -12.03 17.85 -26.34
C LYS A 22 -10.71 17.09 -26.22
N TYR A 23 -10.07 17.12 -25.05
CA TYR A 23 -8.83 16.41 -24.82
C TYR A 23 -9.06 14.93 -24.49
N TYR A 24 -10.16 14.59 -23.83
CA TYR A 24 -10.61 13.21 -23.60
C TYR A 24 -10.84 12.47 -24.93
N GLU A 25 -11.55 13.08 -25.89
CA GLU A 25 -11.75 12.51 -27.22
C GLU A 25 -10.44 12.30 -27.99
N LYS A 26 -9.45 13.19 -27.81
CA LYS A 26 -8.11 13.00 -28.40
C LYS A 26 -7.33 11.84 -27.78
N LEU A 27 -7.54 11.55 -26.50
CA LEU A 27 -6.94 10.39 -25.82
C LEU A 27 -7.54 9.09 -26.34
N LYS A 28 -8.88 9.04 -26.53
CA LYS A 28 -9.60 7.91 -27.15
C LYS A 28 -9.17 7.62 -28.58
N ASN A 29 -8.95 8.66 -29.37
CA ASN A 29 -8.51 8.52 -30.77
C ASN A 29 -7.04 8.07 -30.93
N GLY A 30 -6.36 7.68 -29.84
CA GLY A 30 -5.01 7.12 -29.88
C GLY A 30 -3.90 8.14 -30.18
N ASN A 31 -4.22 9.44 -30.10
CA ASN A 31 -3.30 10.51 -30.49
C ASN A 31 -2.16 10.74 -29.48
N TYR A 32 -2.25 10.12 -28.30
CA TYR A 32 -1.26 10.22 -27.23
C TYR A 32 -0.73 8.84 -26.82
N LYS A 33 0.59 8.69 -26.85
CA LYS A 33 1.28 7.50 -26.33
C LYS A 33 1.38 7.59 -24.81
N ILE A 34 0.45 6.96 -24.10
CA ILE A 34 0.37 6.98 -22.63
C ILE A 34 1.09 5.77 -22.02
N LYS A 35 1.00 4.60 -22.67
CA LYS A 35 1.64 3.35 -22.24
C LYS A 35 3.02 3.20 -22.90
N ILE A 36 4.06 3.07 -22.07
CA ILE A 36 5.44 2.85 -22.53
C ILE A 36 5.79 1.35 -22.49
N SER A 37 5.38 0.65 -21.43
CA SER A 37 5.52 -0.80 -21.29
C SER A 37 4.29 -1.38 -20.58
N ASN A 38 4.23 -2.69 -20.35
CA ASN A 38 3.08 -3.34 -19.72
C ASN A 38 2.73 -2.77 -18.33
N GLU A 39 3.68 -2.16 -17.64
CA GLU A 39 3.52 -1.65 -16.27
C GLU A 39 3.84 -0.16 -16.12
N LYS A 40 4.42 0.48 -17.16
CA LYS A 40 4.86 1.87 -17.10
C LYS A 40 4.07 2.77 -18.03
N TYR A 41 3.58 3.86 -17.47
CA TYR A 41 2.78 4.88 -18.11
C TYR A 41 3.42 6.25 -17.97
N THR A 42 3.06 7.19 -18.85
CA THR A 42 3.53 8.58 -18.76
C THR A 42 2.40 9.56 -18.98
N CYS A 43 2.49 10.69 -18.29
CA CYS A 43 1.63 11.83 -18.54
C CYS A 43 2.11 12.56 -19.82
N PRO A 44 1.30 12.61 -20.90
CA PRO A 44 1.68 13.32 -22.12
C PRO A 44 1.66 14.84 -21.96
N PHE A 45 0.99 15.34 -20.91
CA PHE A 45 0.78 16.77 -20.66
C PHE A 45 1.85 17.39 -19.76
N CYS A 46 2.71 16.58 -19.14
CA CYS A 46 3.82 17.05 -18.32
C CYS A 46 5.07 17.38 -19.18
N PRO A 47 5.80 18.47 -18.85
CA PRO A 47 7.01 18.85 -19.56
C PRO A 47 8.11 17.80 -19.42
N LYS A 48 8.98 17.66 -20.43
CA LYS A 48 10.03 16.62 -20.51
C LYS A 48 10.94 16.50 -19.29
N LYS A 49 11.17 17.60 -18.54
CA LYS A 49 11.95 17.59 -17.29
C LYS A 49 11.25 16.89 -16.10
N LYS A 50 9.95 16.64 -16.21
CA LYS A 50 9.09 15.96 -15.22
C LYS A 50 8.42 14.71 -15.80
N LYS A 51 8.90 14.21 -16.95
CA LYS A 51 8.42 12.94 -17.51
C LYS A 51 8.98 11.81 -16.66
N GLN A 52 8.25 11.48 -15.62
CA GLN A 52 8.50 10.33 -14.79
C GLN A 52 7.75 9.13 -15.38
N ASP A 53 8.39 7.96 -15.34
CA ASP A 53 7.69 6.70 -15.57
C ASP A 53 6.82 6.43 -14.35
N PHE A 54 5.50 6.36 -14.55
CA PHE A 54 4.52 6.12 -13.50
C PHE A 54 3.98 4.69 -13.58
N LEU A 55 3.67 4.09 -12.44
CA LEU A 55 2.72 2.97 -12.42
C LEU A 55 1.30 3.50 -12.70
N TYR A 56 0.38 2.65 -13.11
CA TYR A 56 -0.99 3.06 -13.44
C TYR A 56 -1.66 3.83 -12.29
N LYS A 57 -1.55 3.32 -11.05
CA LYS A 57 -2.09 3.98 -9.84
C LYS A 57 -1.44 5.35 -9.60
N ASP A 58 -0.13 5.45 -9.77
CA ASP A 58 0.60 6.70 -9.57
C ASP A 58 0.25 7.74 -10.63
N LEU A 59 0.06 7.31 -11.89
CA LEU A 59 -0.34 8.20 -12.97
C LEU A 59 -1.75 8.75 -12.74
N LEU A 60 -2.66 7.90 -12.26
CA LEU A 60 -4.04 8.26 -11.95
C LEU A 60 -4.07 9.29 -10.80
N GLN A 61 -3.30 9.06 -9.74
CA GLN A 61 -3.15 10.03 -8.65
C GLN A 61 -2.51 11.34 -9.11
N HIS A 62 -1.48 11.27 -9.96
CA HIS A 62 -0.83 12.43 -10.55
C HIS A 62 -1.80 13.28 -11.38
N ALA A 63 -2.56 12.65 -12.28
CA ALA A 63 -3.54 13.32 -13.14
C ALA A 63 -4.63 14.02 -12.32
N SER A 64 -5.20 13.33 -11.32
CA SER A 64 -6.17 13.90 -10.40
C SER A 64 -5.62 15.08 -9.59
N GLY A 65 -4.42 14.92 -9.01
CA GLY A 65 -3.81 15.96 -8.17
C GLY A 65 -3.43 17.22 -8.93
N VAL A 66 -3.01 17.10 -10.20
CA VAL A 66 -2.73 18.27 -11.05
C VAL A 66 -4.03 18.91 -11.52
N GLY A 67 -5.02 18.11 -11.93
CA GLY A 67 -6.31 18.59 -12.41
C GLY A 67 -7.11 19.36 -11.35
N LYS A 68 -7.14 18.85 -10.11
CA LYS A 68 -7.86 19.46 -8.98
C LYS A 68 -7.01 20.46 -8.18
N SER A 69 -5.88 20.92 -8.74
CA SER A 69 -4.98 21.81 -8.02
C SER A 69 -5.56 23.23 -7.91
N ASN A 70 -5.64 23.75 -6.68
CA ASN A 70 -6.00 25.16 -6.42
C ASN A 70 -4.83 26.14 -6.68
N SER A 71 -3.76 25.71 -7.35
CA SER A 71 -2.61 26.57 -7.60
C SER A 71 -2.85 27.46 -8.82
N ASP A 72 -2.60 28.75 -8.67
CA ASP A 72 -2.61 29.74 -9.76
C ASP A 72 -1.39 29.61 -10.68
N LYS A 73 -0.38 28.82 -10.27
CA LYS A 73 0.81 28.54 -11.08
C LYS A 73 0.52 27.62 -12.27
N ARG A 74 -0.68 27.03 -12.33
CA ARG A 74 -1.10 26.13 -13.41
C ARG A 74 -2.27 26.76 -14.14
N SER A 75 -2.14 26.86 -15.46
CA SER A 75 -3.22 27.36 -16.31
C SER A 75 -4.46 26.46 -16.22
N ALA A 76 -5.66 27.03 -16.41
CA ALA A 76 -6.90 26.26 -16.52
C ALA A 76 -6.81 25.14 -17.58
N ARG A 77 -6.12 25.42 -18.67
CA ARG A 77 -5.82 24.44 -19.73
C ARG A 77 -4.96 23.27 -19.25
N GLU A 78 -3.95 23.55 -18.42
CA GLU A 78 -3.12 22.49 -17.83
C GLU A 78 -3.95 21.61 -16.89
N LYS A 79 -4.84 22.20 -16.10
CA LYS A 79 -5.76 21.47 -15.21
C LYS A 79 -6.73 20.59 -16.01
N ALA A 80 -7.40 21.16 -17.01
CA ALA A 80 -8.33 20.44 -17.89
C ALA A 80 -7.67 19.25 -18.59
N ASN A 81 -6.44 19.40 -19.11
CA ASN A 81 -5.70 18.30 -19.73
C ASN A 81 -5.47 17.12 -18.77
N HIS A 82 -5.14 17.40 -17.51
CA HIS A 82 -4.89 16.36 -16.51
C HIS A 82 -6.19 15.73 -16.00
N LEU A 83 -7.29 16.49 -15.91
CA LEU A 83 -8.61 15.92 -15.63
C LEU A 83 -9.09 14.98 -16.75
N ALA A 84 -8.91 15.39 -18.01
CA ALA A 84 -9.21 14.55 -19.16
C ALA A 84 -8.38 13.24 -19.16
N LEU A 85 -7.11 13.33 -18.78
CA LEU A 85 -6.25 12.15 -18.61
C LEU A 85 -6.78 11.23 -17.51
N PHE A 86 -7.20 11.79 -16.37
CA PHE A 86 -7.77 11.03 -15.27
C PHE A 86 -9.04 10.29 -15.71
N LYS A 87 -10.01 10.99 -16.34
CA LYS A 87 -11.23 10.39 -16.88
C LYS A 87 -10.94 9.25 -17.85
N TYR A 88 -9.96 9.44 -18.75
CA TYR A 88 -9.55 8.40 -19.70
C TYR A 88 -8.93 7.18 -19.03
N LEU A 89 -8.07 7.38 -18.04
CA LEU A 89 -7.45 6.28 -17.30
C LEU A 89 -8.51 5.47 -16.54
N GLU A 90 -9.45 6.15 -15.88
CA GLU A 90 -10.50 5.55 -15.05
C GLU A 90 -11.55 4.80 -15.86
N ASN A 91 -12.01 5.36 -16.98
CA ASN A 91 -13.12 4.81 -17.76
C ASN A 91 -12.67 3.84 -18.85
N ASP A 92 -11.66 4.22 -19.64
CA ASP A 92 -11.32 3.49 -20.87
C ASP A 92 -10.13 2.54 -20.68
N LEU A 93 -9.19 2.90 -19.82
CA LEU A 93 -7.98 2.09 -19.61
C LEU A 93 -8.11 1.05 -18.49
N ARG A 94 -9.07 1.23 -17.56
CA ARG A 94 -9.40 0.26 -16.50
C ARG A 94 -9.79 -1.11 -17.06
N GLY A 95 -10.43 -1.16 -18.24
CA GLY A 95 -10.82 -2.41 -18.91
C GLY A 95 -9.67 -3.12 -19.64
N THR A 96 -8.73 -2.38 -20.23
CA THR A 96 -7.58 -2.96 -20.98
C THR A 96 -6.52 -3.57 -20.06
N VAL A 97 -6.29 -3.01 -18.87
CA VAL A 97 -5.31 -3.55 -17.90
C VAL A 97 -5.83 -4.83 -17.23
N GLY A 98 -7.14 -5.06 -17.22
CA GLY A 98 -7.78 -6.28 -16.70
C GLY A 98 -7.88 -7.45 -17.69
N SER A 99 -7.49 -7.29 -18.97
CA SER A 99 -7.73 -8.32 -20.01
C SER A 99 -6.48 -8.77 -20.79
N SER A 100 -5.26 -8.46 -20.32
CA SER A 100 -4.02 -8.90 -21.00
C SER A 100 -3.10 -9.79 -20.17
N SER A 101 -3.62 -10.38 -19.08
CA SER A 101 -2.93 -11.46 -18.36
C SER A 101 -3.88 -12.63 -18.11
N SER A 102 -4.39 -13.22 -19.18
CA SER A 102 -5.03 -14.54 -19.12
C SER A 102 -4.15 -15.56 -19.84
N SER A 103 -3.16 -16.08 -19.12
CA SER A 103 -2.68 -17.45 -19.34
C SER A 103 -2.42 -18.09 -17.98
N ALA A 104 -3.47 -18.76 -17.52
CA ALA A 104 -3.49 -19.91 -16.61
C ALA A 104 -2.41 -20.02 -15.53
N ALA A 105 -2.75 -19.62 -14.30
CA ALA A 105 -2.55 -20.45 -13.12
C ALA A 105 -3.35 -19.88 -11.93
N ALA A 106 -4.31 -20.69 -11.47
CA ALA A 106 -4.96 -20.69 -10.17
C ALA A 106 -5.63 -19.39 -9.66
N ALA A 107 -6.95 -19.48 -9.52
CA ALA A 107 -7.76 -18.58 -8.72
C ALA A 107 -7.20 -18.48 -7.28
N ALA A 108 -6.73 -17.31 -6.92
CA ALA A 108 -6.74 -16.80 -5.57
C ALA A 108 -7.20 -15.35 -5.70
N GLU A 109 -8.31 -15.04 -5.05
CA GLU A 109 -8.90 -13.71 -5.03
C GLU A 109 -7.86 -12.70 -4.54
N ALA A 110 -7.42 -11.83 -5.43
CA ALA A 110 -6.64 -10.66 -5.05
C ALA A 110 -7.62 -9.62 -4.49
N GLU A 111 -8.10 -9.88 -3.28
CA GLU A 111 -8.67 -8.87 -2.41
C GLU A 111 -7.70 -7.69 -2.40
N ASP A 112 -8.20 -6.49 -2.72
CA ASP A 112 -7.42 -5.27 -2.56
C ASP A 112 -6.87 -5.28 -1.13
N PRO A 113 -5.53 -5.22 -0.93
CA PRO A 113 -4.94 -5.33 0.39
C PRO A 113 -5.41 -4.25 1.38
N LEU A 114 -6.20 -3.28 0.93
CA LEU A 114 -6.77 -2.20 1.72
C LEU A 114 -8.30 -2.28 1.88
N SER A 115 -8.99 -3.26 1.27
CA SER A 115 -10.47 -3.31 1.26
C SER A 115 -11.11 -3.54 2.64
N GLY A 116 -10.32 -3.99 3.62
CA GLY A 116 -10.75 -4.18 5.01
C GLY A 116 -10.10 -3.24 6.02
N CYS A 117 -9.31 -2.26 5.58
CA CYS A 117 -8.63 -1.35 6.50
C CYS A 117 -9.61 -0.29 6.99
N ASP A 118 -9.96 -0.34 8.27
CA ASP A 118 -10.57 0.81 8.94
C ASP A 118 -9.57 1.98 8.84
N HIS A 119 -9.98 3.05 8.17
CA HIS A 119 -9.11 4.18 7.86
C HIS A 119 -8.73 4.98 9.12
N ASP A 120 -9.40 4.70 10.24
CA ASP A 120 -9.13 5.29 11.55
C ASP A 120 -8.24 4.40 12.45
N GLU A 121 -7.85 3.21 11.99
CA GLU A 121 -7.07 2.26 12.79
C GLU A 121 -5.62 2.73 12.95
N LYS A 122 -5.23 3.02 14.19
CA LYS A 122 -3.88 3.49 14.53
C LYS A 122 -2.92 2.33 14.71
N ILE A 123 -1.88 2.30 13.89
CA ILE A 123 -0.77 1.35 13.97
C ILE A 123 0.35 1.92 14.84
N VAL A 124 0.94 1.10 15.70
CA VAL A 124 2.08 1.50 16.54
C VAL A 124 3.30 1.83 15.68
N TRP A 125 3.97 2.94 16.00
CA TRP A 125 5.22 3.35 15.38
C TRP A 125 6.39 3.28 16.38
N PRO A 126 7.57 2.72 16.03
CA PRO A 126 7.91 2.00 14.79
C PRO A 126 6.97 0.82 14.49
N TRP A 127 6.84 0.43 13.22
CA TRP A 127 5.95 -0.67 12.84
C TRP A 127 6.32 -1.93 13.61
N THR A 128 5.35 -2.43 14.38
CA THR A 128 5.59 -3.44 15.40
C THR A 128 4.58 -4.57 15.24
N GLY A 129 5.06 -5.81 15.23
CA GLY A 129 4.24 -7.02 15.32
C GLY A 129 4.24 -7.60 16.73
N VAL A 130 3.16 -8.26 17.10
CA VAL A 130 3.04 -9.06 18.32
C VAL A 130 3.01 -10.53 17.90
N VAL A 131 3.82 -11.37 18.56
CA VAL A 131 3.77 -12.82 18.42
C VAL A 131 3.52 -13.43 19.78
N VAL A 132 2.51 -14.30 19.88
CA VAL A 132 2.14 -15.01 21.11
C VAL A 132 2.19 -16.53 20.89
N ASN A 133 1.99 -17.27 21.98
CA ASN A 133 2.05 -18.73 22.02
C ASN A 133 3.44 -19.30 21.67
N ILE A 134 4.50 -18.56 21.98
CA ILE A 134 5.88 -19.02 21.79
C ILE A 134 6.16 -20.16 22.77
N PRO A 135 6.63 -21.34 22.31
CA PRO A 135 6.92 -22.46 23.18
C PRO A 135 7.93 -22.11 24.27
N THR A 136 7.56 -22.37 25.53
CA THR A 136 8.43 -22.21 26.70
C THR A 136 8.53 -23.51 27.47
N GLN A 137 9.72 -23.83 27.97
CA GLN A 137 9.97 -24.93 28.88
C GLN A 137 10.03 -24.40 30.32
N LYS A 138 9.32 -25.05 31.25
CA LYS A 138 9.42 -24.74 32.67
C LYS A 138 10.58 -25.51 33.29
N LEU A 139 11.44 -24.79 34.01
CA LEU A 139 12.49 -25.34 34.84
C LEU A 139 11.94 -25.80 36.19
N GLU A 140 12.72 -26.60 36.92
CA GLU A 140 12.38 -27.07 38.27
C GLU A 140 12.22 -25.92 39.27
N ASP A 141 12.92 -24.80 39.06
CA ASP A 141 12.81 -23.57 39.85
C ASP A 141 11.55 -22.74 39.54
N GLY A 142 10.68 -23.23 38.64
CA GLY A 142 9.44 -22.56 38.23
C GLY A 142 9.61 -21.46 37.18
N ARG A 143 10.85 -21.16 36.73
CA ARG A 143 11.10 -20.19 35.66
C ARG A 143 10.89 -20.81 34.27
N SER A 144 10.34 -20.02 33.36
CA SER A 144 10.16 -20.38 31.96
C SER A 144 11.36 -19.92 31.12
N VAL A 145 11.89 -20.82 30.31
CA VAL A 145 12.87 -20.53 29.27
C VAL A 145 12.26 -20.74 27.89
N GLY A 146 12.65 -19.92 26.92
CA GLY A 146 12.13 -19.97 25.55
C GLY A 146 13.26 -19.92 24.52
N GLY A 147 12.90 -20.14 23.26
CA GLY A 147 13.83 -19.91 22.15
C GLY A 147 14.33 -18.46 22.11
N SER A 148 15.52 -18.25 21.54
CA SER A 148 16.04 -16.89 21.37
C SER A 148 15.20 -16.11 20.36
N GLY A 149 15.07 -14.80 20.57
CA GLY A 149 14.41 -13.91 19.61
C GLY A 149 15.05 -13.97 18.23
N SER A 150 16.37 -14.13 18.14
CA SER A 150 17.08 -14.28 16.86
C SER A 150 16.62 -15.49 16.06
N LYS A 151 16.33 -16.63 16.72
CA LYS A 151 15.81 -17.82 16.02
C LYS A 151 14.46 -17.54 15.37
N LEU A 152 13.55 -16.88 16.10
CA LEU A 152 12.25 -16.48 15.57
C LEU A 152 12.40 -15.42 14.46
N ARG A 153 13.31 -14.46 14.63
CA ARG A 153 13.64 -13.47 13.58
C ARG A 153 14.06 -14.17 12.28
N ASP A 154 14.97 -15.14 12.35
CA ASP A 154 15.50 -15.82 11.17
C ASP A 154 14.43 -16.70 10.49
N GLU A 155 13.47 -17.24 11.24
CA GLU A 155 12.27 -17.88 10.68
C GLU A 155 11.37 -16.89 9.94
N LEU A 156 11.09 -15.73 10.53
CA LEU A 156 10.29 -14.69 9.90
C LEU A 156 10.98 -14.12 8.64
N ILE A 157 12.32 -14.03 8.64
CA ILE A 157 13.10 -13.68 7.44
C ILE A 157 12.90 -14.72 6.34
N ARG A 158 12.97 -16.02 6.66
CA ARG A 158 12.73 -17.11 5.68
C ARG A 158 11.31 -17.09 5.10
N ARG A 159 10.33 -16.62 5.86
CA ARG A 159 8.95 -16.41 5.40
C ARG A 159 8.77 -15.14 4.55
N GLY A 160 9.82 -14.33 4.38
CA GLY A 160 9.80 -13.11 3.57
C GLY A 160 9.36 -11.85 4.29
N PHE A 161 9.11 -11.90 5.61
CA PHE A 161 8.65 -10.72 6.37
C PHE A 161 9.78 -9.75 6.71
N ASN A 162 11.04 -10.20 6.68
CA ASN A 162 12.22 -9.35 6.86
C ASN A 162 12.15 -8.36 8.06
N PRO A 163 11.89 -8.84 9.29
CA PRO A 163 11.92 -7.99 10.49
C PRO A 163 13.34 -7.55 10.85
N LEU A 164 13.48 -6.37 11.47
CA LEU A 164 14.75 -5.89 12.01
C LEU A 164 15.17 -6.68 13.25
N ARG A 165 14.23 -6.87 14.18
CA ARG A 165 14.51 -7.48 15.47
C ARG A 165 13.29 -8.18 16.04
N VAL A 166 13.54 -9.19 16.86
CA VAL A 166 12.50 -9.85 17.66
C VAL A 166 12.94 -9.80 19.12
N HIS A 167 12.07 -9.24 19.96
CA HIS A 167 12.27 -9.00 21.37
C HIS A 167 11.29 -9.87 22.19
N PRO A 168 11.74 -11.03 22.68
CA PRO A 168 10.95 -11.79 23.63
C PRO A 168 10.68 -10.97 24.89
N LEU A 169 9.45 -11.02 25.37
CA LEU A 169 9.05 -10.34 26.59
C LEU A 169 9.30 -11.25 27.80
N TRP A 170 9.90 -10.68 28.84
CA TRP A 170 10.29 -11.37 30.05
C TRP A 170 9.53 -10.80 31.25
N ASN A 171 9.21 -11.66 32.20
CA ASN A 171 8.69 -11.28 33.51
C ASN A 171 9.49 -11.95 34.62
N TYR A 172 9.10 -11.75 35.88
CA TYR A 172 9.78 -12.35 37.04
C TYR A 172 9.81 -13.89 37.02
N ARG A 173 8.93 -14.53 36.24
CA ARG A 173 8.89 -15.99 36.00
C ARG A 173 9.67 -16.41 34.74
N GLY A 174 10.40 -15.51 34.09
CA GLY A 174 11.16 -15.80 32.87
C GLY A 174 10.43 -15.42 31.59
N HIS A 175 10.60 -16.23 30.53
CA HIS A 175 10.05 -15.96 29.21
C HIS A 175 8.52 -16.02 29.23
N SER A 176 7.84 -14.96 28.77
CA SER A 176 6.38 -14.83 28.85
C SER A 176 5.60 -15.67 27.82
N GLY A 177 6.28 -16.20 26.80
CA GLY A 177 5.64 -16.82 25.65
C GLY A 177 5.16 -15.81 24.60
N THR A 178 5.52 -14.53 24.77
CA THR A 178 5.21 -13.43 23.86
C THR A 178 6.50 -12.75 23.40
N ALA A 179 6.53 -12.27 22.17
CA ALA A 179 7.61 -11.45 21.64
C ALA A 179 7.07 -10.30 20.78
N VAL A 180 7.83 -9.22 20.75
CA VAL A 180 7.60 -8.05 19.90
C VAL A 180 8.52 -8.13 18.67
N VAL A 181 7.96 -7.95 17.49
CA VAL A 181 8.67 -7.98 16.20
C VAL A 181 8.80 -6.57 15.69
N GLU A 182 10.01 -6.04 15.62
CA GLU A 182 10.29 -4.70 15.10
C GLU A 182 10.58 -4.78 13.60
N PHE A 183 9.89 -3.97 12.81
CA PHE A 183 10.13 -3.81 11.37
C PHE A 183 10.86 -2.48 11.09
N ARG A 184 11.32 -2.31 9.85
CA ARG A 184 11.94 -1.06 9.40
C ARG A 184 10.97 0.10 9.56
N LYS A 185 11.46 1.32 9.81
CA LYS A 185 10.60 2.51 10.02
C LYS A 185 10.04 3.13 8.74
N ASP A 186 10.38 2.58 7.58
CA ASP A 186 10.02 3.09 6.27
C ASP A 186 8.77 2.38 5.70
N TRP A 187 8.32 2.84 4.53
CA TRP A 187 7.16 2.24 3.85
C TRP A 187 7.33 0.75 3.52
N PRO A 188 8.50 0.27 3.07
CA PRO A 188 8.77 -1.17 2.97
C PRO A 188 8.61 -1.93 4.29
N GLY A 189 9.02 -1.33 5.41
CA GLY A 189 8.79 -1.91 6.73
C GLY A 189 7.31 -2.03 7.08
N LEU A 190 6.48 -1.05 6.72
CA LEU A 190 5.03 -1.13 6.90
C LEU A 190 4.44 -2.26 6.03
N HIS A 191 4.86 -2.34 4.77
CA HIS A 191 4.43 -3.41 3.87
C HIS A 191 4.79 -4.80 4.43
N ASN A 192 5.98 -4.96 4.99
CA ASN A 192 6.41 -6.19 5.65
C ASN A 192 5.56 -6.52 6.88
N ALA A 193 5.26 -5.53 7.72
CA ALA A 193 4.42 -5.68 8.89
C ALA A 193 3.00 -6.15 8.50
N LEU A 194 2.37 -5.48 7.52
CA LEU A 194 1.03 -5.85 7.06
C LEU A 194 1.00 -7.21 6.38
N SER A 195 2.02 -7.56 5.60
CA SER A 195 2.17 -8.89 5.00
C SER A 195 2.32 -9.99 6.07
N PHE A 196 3.03 -9.69 7.16
CA PHE A 196 3.13 -10.56 8.32
C PHE A 196 1.76 -10.80 8.97
N GLU A 197 0.99 -9.76 9.27
CA GLU A 197 -0.36 -9.89 9.84
C GLU A 197 -1.28 -10.72 8.95
N LYS A 198 -1.33 -10.40 7.65
CA LYS A 198 -2.18 -11.12 6.68
C LYS A 198 -1.83 -12.59 6.55
N ALA A 199 -0.55 -12.94 6.60
CA ALA A 199 -0.15 -14.33 6.53
C ALA A 199 -0.65 -15.12 7.74
N TYR A 200 -0.58 -14.55 8.94
CA TYR A 200 -1.12 -15.21 10.14
C TYR A 200 -2.65 -15.21 10.17
N GLU A 201 -3.31 -14.17 9.66
CA GLU A 201 -4.78 -14.14 9.53
C GLU A 201 -5.27 -15.21 8.53
N ALA A 202 -4.59 -15.37 7.38
CA ALA A 202 -4.89 -16.41 6.39
C ALA A 202 -4.68 -17.83 6.96
N ASP A 203 -3.74 -18.00 7.88
CA ASP A 203 -3.49 -19.27 8.59
C ASP A 203 -4.47 -19.52 9.76
N HIS A 204 -5.50 -18.67 9.96
CA HIS A 204 -6.39 -18.66 11.15
C HIS A 204 -5.62 -18.57 12.47
N ARG A 205 -4.55 -17.78 12.46
CA ARG A 205 -3.64 -17.53 13.57
C ARG A 205 -3.48 -16.04 13.85
N GLY A 206 -4.50 -15.26 13.53
CA GLY A 206 -4.56 -13.83 13.78
C GLY A 206 -4.96 -13.50 15.23
N LYS A 207 -5.07 -12.21 15.53
CA LYS A 207 -5.50 -11.70 16.85
C LYS A 207 -6.87 -12.23 17.26
N LYS A 208 -7.83 -12.24 16.33
CA LYS A 208 -9.20 -12.72 16.56
C LYS A 208 -9.20 -14.20 16.94
N ASP A 209 -8.42 -15.02 16.25
CA ASP A 209 -8.29 -16.45 16.53
C ASP A 209 -7.61 -16.70 17.87
N TRP A 210 -6.65 -15.85 18.25
CA TRP A 210 -6.03 -15.90 19.56
C TRP A 210 -7.00 -15.59 20.70
N PHE A 211 -7.98 -14.70 20.52
CA PHE A 211 -8.96 -14.39 21.58
C PHE A 211 -10.25 -15.22 21.48
N ALA A 212 -10.44 -16.00 20.42
CA ALA A 212 -11.58 -16.90 20.30
C ALA A 212 -11.55 -18.02 21.35
N ASN A 213 -12.73 -18.36 21.88
CA ASN A 213 -12.93 -19.43 22.86
C ASN A 213 -12.99 -20.82 22.18
N ASN A 214 -11.96 -21.13 21.41
CA ASN A 214 -11.88 -22.35 20.62
C ASN A 214 -10.92 -23.36 21.31
N ALA A 215 -10.94 -24.61 20.84
CA ALA A 215 -10.09 -25.69 21.35
C ALA A 215 -8.58 -25.38 21.22
N VAL A 216 -7.75 -26.33 21.68
CA VAL A 216 -6.28 -26.27 21.78
C VAL A 216 -5.61 -25.38 20.72
N LYS A 217 -4.87 -24.37 21.18
CA LYS A 217 -4.14 -23.43 20.31
C LYS A 217 -2.79 -24.00 19.94
N GLU A 218 -2.57 -24.19 18.64
CA GLU A 218 -1.34 -24.76 18.11
C GLU A 218 -0.55 -23.75 17.30
N GLY A 219 0.78 -23.78 17.47
CA GLY A 219 1.68 -22.89 16.76
C GLY A 219 1.61 -21.43 17.24
N LEU A 220 2.31 -20.57 16.50
CA LEU A 220 2.39 -19.15 16.83
C LEU A 220 1.17 -18.41 16.30
N TYR A 221 0.73 -17.40 17.06
CA TYR A 221 -0.29 -16.44 16.63
C TYR A 221 0.34 -15.07 16.54
N ALA A 222 -0.07 -14.28 15.55
CA ALA A 222 0.56 -12.99 15.34
C ALA A 222 -0.33 -11.96 14.64
N TRP A 223 -0.05 -10.69 14.91
CA TRP A 223 -0.73 -9.53 14.34
C TRP A 223 0.18 -8.30 14.42
N VAL A 224 -0.17 -7.22 13.70
CA VAL A 224 0.52 -5.94 13.84
C VAL A 224 -0.10 -5.16 15.00
N ALA A 225 0.75 -4.59 15.86
CA ALA A 225 0.32 -3.88 17.06
C ALA A 225 -0.51 -2.63 16.71
N ARG A 226 -1.67 -2.52 17.36
CA ARG A 226 -2.59 -1.38 17.25
C ARG A 226 -2.74 -0.67 18.59
N ALA A 227 -3.64 0.32 18.65
CA ALA A 227 -3.88 1.14 19.82
C ALA A 227 -4.28 0.36 21.09
N ASP A 228 -4.87 -0.82 20.96
CA ASP A 228 -5.24 -1.69 22.08
C ASP A 228 -4.08 -2.58 22.58
N ASP A 229 -3.02 -2.73 21.79
CA ASP A 229 -1.78 -3.43 22.17
C ASP A 229 -0.74 -2.50 22.81
N TYR A 230 -0.86 -1.18 22.61
CA TYR A 230 0.07 -0.15 23.10
C TYR A 230 -0.19 0.24 24.56
#